data_AF-A0A2N1QRC1-F1
#
_entry.id   AF-A0A2N1QRC1-F1
#
_cell.length_a   1.000
_cell.length_b   1.000
_cell.length_c   1.000
_cell.angle_alpha   90.00
_cell.angle_beta   90.00
_cell.angle_gamma   90.00
#
_symmetry.space_group_name_H-M   'P 1'
#
loop_
_entity.id
_entity.type
_entity.pdbx_description
1 polymer ?
#
loop_
_entity_poly.entity_id
_entity_poly.type
_entity_poly.pdbx_seq_one_letter_code
_entity_poly.pdbx_strand_id
1 'polypeptide(L)'
;DIPEEKVNHIDEIVGDSITEQEARRILTSLQERGMIDSRERLLIEVALRHTDELGSTEFDISPYKRGALAAELLKRLLRSLALA
;
A
#
# COMPACT_ATOMS: atom_id res chain seq x y z
N ASP A 1 -11.16 10.30 18.52
CA ASP A 1 -10.80 10.99 17.26
C ASP A 1 -9.37 10.79 16.78
N ILE A 2 -8.50 10.06 17.50
CA ILE A 2 -7.14 9.68 17.05
C ILE A 2 -7.11 8.71 15.83
N PRO A 3 -8.08 7.81 15.60
CA PRO A 3 -8.06 6.90 14.46
C PRO A 3 -8.25 7.58 13.10
N GLU A 4 -9.11 8.60 13.00
CA GLU A 4 -9.38 9.32 11.75
C GLU A 4 -8.17 10.15 11.28
N GLU A 5 -7.46 10.81 12.20
CA GLU A 5 -6.22 11.53 11.86
C GLU A 5 -5.13 10.60 11.34
N LYS A 6 -4.99 9.40 11.94
CA LYS A 6 -4.06 8.37 11.44
C LYS A 6 -4.44 7.87 10.04
N VAL A 7 -5.73 7.73 9.76
CA VAL A 7 -6.26 7.31 8.45
C VAL A 7 -6.02 8.38 7.39
N ASN A 8 -6.25 9.66 7.69
CA ASN A 8 -6.01 10.75 6.75
C ASN A 8 -4.53 10.85 6.37
N HIS A 9 -3.63 10.64 7.32
CA HIS A 9 -2.19 10.69 7.06
C HIS A 9 -1.69 9.53 6.17
N ILE A 10 -2.37 8.38 6.17
CA ILE A 10 -2.05 7.27 5.26
C ILE A 10 -2.26 7.68 3.79
N ASP A 11 -3.32 8.44 3.51
CA ASP A 11 -3.63 8.87 2.15
C ASP A 11 -2.58 9.83 1.60
N GLU A 12 -2.13 10.75 2.45
CA GLU A 12 -1.07 11.71 2.13
C GLU A 12 0.26 11.02 1.86
N ILE A 13 0.63 10.02 2.67
CA ILE A 13 1.89 9.27 2.54
C ILE A 13 1.92 8.45 1.24
N VAL A 14 0.79 7.83 0.88
CA VAL A 14 0.73 6.93 -0.29
C VAL A 14 0.54 7.70 -1.60
N GLY A 15 -0.23 8.79 -1.58
CA GLY A 15 -0.55 9.56 -2.79
C GLY A 15 -1.41 8.80 -3.80
N ASP A 16 -1.54 9.31 -5.03
CA ASP A 16 -2.49 8.76 -6.02
C ASP A 16 -1.88 7.68 -6.93
N SER A 17 -0.57 7.52 -6.91
CA SER A 17 0.15 6.49 -7.65
C SER A 17 1.45 6.19 -6.94
N ILE A 18 1.84 4.92 -6.91
CA ILE A 18 3.04 4.48 -6.23
C ILE A 18 3.77 3.38 -7.01
N THR A 19 5.10 3.42 -6.99
CA THR A 19 5.94 2.33 -7.49
C THR A 19 6.19 1.26 -6.43
N GLU A 20 6.62 0.05 -6.84
CA GLU A 20 6.97 -1.02 -5.89
C GLU A 20 8.08 -0.57 -4.91
N GLN A 21 9.07 0.19 -5.40
CA GLN A 21 10.17 0.67 -4.56
C GLN A 21 9.68 1.66 -3.48
N GLU A 22 8.80 2.59 -3.85
CA GLU A 22 8.22 3.53 -2.90
C GLU A 22 7.34 2.80 -1.87
N ALA A 23 6.50 1.86 -2.31
CA ALA A 23 5.68 1.05 -1.42
C ALA A 23 6.54 0.28 -0.42
N ARG A 24 7.63 -0.36 -0.86
CA ARG A 24 8.59 -1.06 0.03
C ARG A 24 9.24 -0.11 1.04
N ARG A 25 9.60 1.11 0.63
CA ARG A 25 10.18 2.11 1.55
C ARG A 25 9.18 2.54 2.60
N ILE A 26 7.93 2.82 2.22
CA ILE A 26 6.86 3.18 3.16
C ILE A 26 6.62 2.04 4.14
N LEU A 27 6.42 0.80 3.65
CA LEU A 27 6.16 -0.35 4.51
C LEU A 27 7.32 -0.65 5.46
N THR A 28 8.56 -0.50 5.01
CA THR A 28 9.74 -0.63 5.88
C THR A 28 9.71 0.42 6.99
N SER A 29 9.46 1.68 6.65
CA SER A 29 9.38 2.77 7.63
C SER A 29 8.25 2.57 8.64
N LEU A 30 7.08 2.09 8.19
CA LEU A 30 5.95 1.77 9.08
C LEU A 30 6.30 0.63 10.04
N GLN A 31 6.97 -0.41 9.55
CA GLN A 31 7.41 -1.53 10.38
C GLN A 31 8.47 -1.09 11.40
N GLU A 32 9.47 -0.30 11.00
CA GLU A 32 10.51 0.23 11.89
C GLU A 32 9.92 1.10 13.01
N ARG A 33 8.80 1.78 12.73
CA ARG A 33 8.04 2.58 13.71
C ARG A 33 7.04 1.76 14.53
N GLY A 34 6.98 0.44 14.33
CA GLY A 34 6.05 -0.47 15.03
C GLY A 34 4.59 -0.25 14.69
N MET A 35 4.28 0.39 13.55
CA MET A 35 2.90 0.65 13.11
C MET A 35 2.27 -0.56 12.41
N ILE A 36 3.11 -1.43 11.84
CA ILE A 36 2.73 -2.74 11.31
C ILE A 36 3.79 -3.75 11.75
N ASP A 37 3.41 -5.02 11.87
CA ASP A 37 4.35 -6.10 12.13
C ASP A 37 4.96 -6.68 10.83
N SER A 38 5.89 -7.63 10.98
CA SER A 38 6.55 -8.28 9.84
C SER A 38 5.59 -9.12 8.98
N ARG A 39 4.54 -9.68 9.57
CA ARG A 39 3.55 -10.52 8.89
C ARG A 39 2.58 -9.66 8.09
N GLU A 40 2.07 -8.59 8.67
CA GLU A 40 1.23 -7.59 8.00
C GLU A 40 1.94 -6.98 6.80
N ARG A 41 3.21 -6.56 6.98
CA ARG A 41 4.05 -6.10 5.88
C ARG A 41 4.15 -7.15 4.76
N LEU A 42 4.47 -8.40 5.10
CA LEU A 42 4.62 -9.46 4.11
C LEU A 42 3.31 -9.68 3.32
N LEU A 43 2.17 -9.67 4.00
CA LEU A 43 0.86 -9.81 3.36
C LEU A 43 0.59 -8.68 2.38
N ILE A 44 0.90 -7.43 2.76
CA ILE A 44 0.75 -6.28 1.87
C ILE A 44 1.70 -6.39 0.65
N GLU A 45 2.97 -6.72 0.86
CA GLU A 45 3.95 -6.87 -0.23
C GLU A 45 3.52 -7.95 -1.24
N VAL A 46 2.97 -9.08 -0.76
CA VAL A 46 2.44 -10.14 -1.62
C VAL A 46 1.22 -9.65 -2.41
N ALA A 47 0.28 -8.95 -1.77
CA ALA A 47 -0.92 -8.43 -2.43
C ALA A 47 -0.57 -7.41 -3.52
N LEU A 48 0.37 -6.50 -3.26
CA LEU A 48 0.84 -5.51 -4.23
C LEU A 48 1.51 -6.17 -5.44
N ARG A 49 2.39 -7.15 -5.21
CA ARG A 49 3.06 -7.88 -6.30
C ARG A 49 2.06 -8.62 -7.18
N HIS A 50 1.12 -9.34 -6.57
CA HIS A 50 0.09 -10.05 -7.32
C HIS A 50 -0.78 -9.09 -8.16
N THR A 51 -1.08 -7.91 -7.63
CA THR A 51 -1.86 -6.89 -8.34
C THR A 51 -1.09 -6.34 -9.56
N ASP A 52 0.21 -6.09 -9.44
CA ASP A 52 1.03 -5.65 -10.57
C ASP A 52 1.22 -6.76 -11.62
N GLU A 53 1.40 -8.02 -11.18
CA GLU A 53 1.45 -9.20 -12.05
C GLU A 53 0.16 -9.30 -12.88
N LEU A 54 -1.02 -9.36 -12.24
CA LEU A 54 -2.30 -9.40 -12.94
C LEU A 54 -2.48 -8.20 -13.88
N GLY A 55 -2.15 -7.01 -13.41
CA GLY A 55 -2.29 -5.79 -14.20
C GLY A 55 -1.39 -5.79 -15.43
N SER A 56 -0.20 -6.36 -15.34
CA SER A 56 0.77 -6.40 -16.45
C SER A 56 0.56 -7.56 -17.40
N THR A 57 0.06 -8.72 -16.95
CA THR A 57 -0.10 -9.92 -17.78
C THR A 57 -1.51 -10.11 -18.30
N GLU A 58 -2.51 -10.15 -17.42
CA GLU A 58 -3.87 -10.57 -17.77
C GLU A 58 -4.70 -9.42 -18.38
N PHE A 59 -4.41 -8.19 -17.96
CA PHE A 59 -5.27 -7.05 -18.23
C PHE A 59 -4.64 -5.95 -19.08
N ASP A 60 -3.35 -6.08 -19.45
CA ASP A 60 -2.57 -5.10 -20.24
C ASP A 60 -2.77 -3.65 -19.76
N ILE A 61 -2.72 -3.46 -18.44
CA ILE A 61 -2.93 -2.17 -17.80
C ILE A 61 -1.64 -1.35 -17.92
N SER A 62 -1.77 -0.11 -18.37
CA SER A 62 -0.62 0.80 -18.50
C SER A 62 0.10 1.01 -17.15
N PRO A 63 1.43 1.23 -17.14
CA PRO A 63 2.21 1.35 -15.90
C PRO A 63 1.67 2.40 -14.92
N TYR A 64 1.24 3.55 -15.43
CA TYR A 64 0.64 4.60 -14.60
C TYR A 64 -0.65 4.14 -13.90
N LYS A 65 -1.54 3.45 -14.62
CA LYS A 65 -2.77 2.91 -14.04
C LYS A 65 -2.48 1.81 -13.02
N ARG A 66 -1.45 0.98 -13.24
CA ARG A 66 -1.02 -0.01 -12.24
C ARG A 66 -0.50 0.66 -10.97
N GLY A 67 0.27 1.74 -11.10
CA GLY A 67 0.71 2.55 -9.95
C GLY A 67 -0.46 3.13 -9.16
N ALA A 68 -1.50 3.60 -9.84
CA ALA A 68 -2.72 4.07 -9.18
C ALA A 68 -3.51 2.94 -8.47
N LEU A 69 -3.61 1.76 -9.11
CA LEU A 69 -4.23 0.58 -8.48
C LEU A 69 -3.46 0.13 -7.24
N ALA A 70 -2.13 0.13 -7.30
CA ALA A 70 -1.27 -0.21 -6.16
C ALA A 70 -1.45 0.80 -5.01
N ALA A 71 -1.52 2.09 -5.32
CA ALA A 71 -1.74 3.14 -4.32
C ALA A 71 -3.10 2.97 -3.61
N GLU A 72 -4.17 2.73 -4.37
CA GLU A 72 -5.50 2.50 -3.83
C GLU A 72 -5.57 1.23 -2.95
N LEU A 73 -4.96 0.13 -3.41
CA LEU A 73 -4.87 -1.10 -2.63
C LEU A 73 -4.09 -0.88 -1.32
N LEU A 74 -2.94 -0.20 -1.38
CA LEU A 74 -2.11 0.08 -0.21
C LEU A 74 -2.86 0.94 0.82
N LYS A 75 -3.54 2.01 0.38
CA LYS A 75 -4.39 2.84 1.27
C LYS A 75 -5.43 1.97 1.98
N ARG A 76 -6.16 1.12 1.25
CA ARG A 76 -7.20 0.25 1.84
C ARG A 76 -6.63 -0.70 2.89
N LEU A 77 -5.52 -1.36 2.59
CA LEU A 77 -4.88 -2.29 3.51
C LEU A 77 -4.38 -1.57 4.78
N LEU A 78 -3.66 -0.47 4.63
CA LEU A 78 -3.15 0.31 5.78
C LEU A 78 -4.28 0.90 6.62
N ARG A 79 -5.35 1.41 5.99
CA ARG A 79 -6.53 1.88 6.73
C ARG A 79 -7.20 0.73 7.48
N SER A 80 -7.30 -0.45 6.89
CA SER A 80 -7.91 -1.62 7.58
C SER A 80 -7.12 -2.02 8.83
N LEU A 81 -5.79 -1.94 8.78
CA LEU A 81 -4.92 -2.20 9.93
C LEU A 81 -5.02 -1.08 10.99
N ALA A 82 -5.16 0.18 10.57
CA ALA A 82 -5.31 1.30 11.50
C ALA A 82 -6.64 1.31 12.26
N LEU A 83 -7.66 0.61 11.74
CA LEU A 83 -8.99 0.49 12.33
C LEU A 83 -9.18 -0.79 13.17
N ALA A 84 -8.26 -1.76 13.08
CA ALA A 84 -8.27 -3.00 13.85
C ALA A 84 -7.73 -2.79 15.27
#